data_AF-A0A2I0PLA4-F1
#
_entry.id   AF-A0A2I0PLA4-F1
#
_cell.length_a   1.000
_cell.length_b   1.000
_cell.length_c   1.000
_cell.angle_alpha   90.00
_cell.angle_beta   90.00
_cell.angle_gamma   90.00
#
_symmetry.space_group_name_H-M   'P 1'
#
loop_
_entity.id
_entity.type
_entity.pdbx_description
1 polymer ?
#
loop_
_entity_poly.entity_id
_entity_poly.type
_entity_poly.pdbx_seq_one_letter_code
_entity_poly.pdbx_strand_id
1 'polypeptide(L)'
;MDIDQNIVNSLEYARSNWGKVATLGAVLIVPFIIFLAIVFLGALSNNAAIVITLGIIGVILFIIAAILVQGYFYRVIKSTLAGLDDLPDFDEWGEMLVSGLKVLVVQVVYNIIFGIIAIIPIFIIFLIFGVIGGLLGVFTGALASSATLTPGAILSSGLLFWGMYLAIFLTYLIMLVVMVLYAIMFPLGVANMAYHDKMSAAFELSQIREKIKDIRWGKAVIWVIAIYFAIIVAVLISYILGLLLVGLIIVPLIIIPLMIIFYARSTGLLYLNE
;
A
#
# COMPACT_ATOMS: atom_id res chain seq x y z
N MET A 1 -17.18 0.04 -20.93
CA MET A 1 -15.90 0.08 -20.21
C MET A 1 -16.03 -0.99 -19.18
N ASP A 2 -15.36 -2.08 -19.49
CA ASP A 2 -15.69 -3.34 -18.89
C ASP A 2 -14.53 -3.59 -17.93
N ILE A 3 -14.66 -2.98 -16.74
CA ILE A 3 -13.67 -3.12 -15.65
C ILE A 3 -13.45 -4.60 -15.38
N ASP A 4 -14.53 -5.38 -15.43
CA ASP A 4 -14.53 -6.83 -15.41
C ASP A 4 -13.56 -7.41 -16.46
N GLN A 5 -13.68 -7.04 -17.73
CA GLN A 5 -12.79 -7.53 -18.78
C GLN A 5 -11.34 -7.11 -18.52
N ASN A 6 -11.09 -5.87 -18.10
CA ASN A 6 -9.74 -5.38 -17.80
C ASN A 6 -9.12 -6.11 -16.61
N ILE A 7 -9.90 -6.43 -15.58
CA ILE A 7 -9.45 -7.18 -14.40
C ILE A 7 -9.12 -8.63 -14.80
N VAL A 8 -9.98 -9.28 -15.58
CA VAL A 8 -9.74 -10.65 -16.09
C VAL A 8 -8.48 -10.68 -16.96
N ASN A 9 -8.37 -9.76 -17.93
CA ASN A 9 -7.20 -9.62 -18.80
C ASN A 9 -5.91 -9.41 -17.98
N SER A 10 -5.98 -8.61 -16.91
CA SER A 10 -4.82 -8.38 -16.03
C SER A 10 -4.39 -9.64 -15.28
N LEU A 11 -5.34 -10.48 -14.85
CA LEU A 11 -5.05 -11.76 -14.20
C LEU A 11 -4.52 -12.81 -15.18
N GLU A 12 -5.00 -12.81 -16.41
CA GLU A 12 -4.47 -13.66 -17.47
C GLU A 12 -3.04 -13.25 -17.86
N TYR A 13 -2.81 -11.95 -18.04
CA TYR A 13 -1.49 -11.38 -18.27
C TYR A 13 -0.51 -11.75 -17.14
N ALA A 14 -0.94 -11.68 -15.88
CA ALA A 14 -0.08 -12.06 -14.74
C ALA A 14 0.27 -13.55 -14.71
N ARG A 15 -0.58 -14.41 -15.30
CA ARG A 15 -0.39 -15.87 -15.35
C ARG A 15 0.20 -16.34 -16.68
N SER A 16 0.47 -15.45 -17.62
CA SER A 16 0.92 -15.80 -18.97
C SER A 16 2.31 -16.45 -18.97
N ASN A 17 3.19 -16.04 -18.05
CA ASN A 17 4.55 -16.56 -17.95
C ASN A 17 4.98 -16.80 -16.49
N TRP A 18 4.80 -18.04 -16.02
CA TRP A 18 5.20 -18.47 -14.68
C TRP A 18 6.70 -18.36 -14.42
N GLY A 19 7.54 -18.44 -15.46
CA GLY A 19 8.98 -18.22 -15.34
C GLY A 19 9.31 -16.81 -14.89
N LYS A 20 8.72 -15.79 -15.53
CA LYS A 20 8.90 -14.38 -15.17
C LYS A 20 8.31 -14.05 -13.80
N VAL A 21 7.15 -14.64 -13.48
CA VAL A 21 6.54 -14.54 -12.13
C VAL A 21 7.50 -15.10 -11.06
N ALA A 22 8.04 -16.30 -11.29
CA ALA A 22 8.99 -16.93 -10.37
C ALA A 22 10.31 -16.14 -10.26
N THR A 23 10.79 -15.52 -11.34
CA THR A 23 11.97 -14.64 -11.31
C THR A 23 11.72 -13.43 -10.42
N LEU A 24 10.57 -12.76 -10.54
CA LEU A 24 10.20 -11.66 -9.63
C LEU A 24 10.09 -12.13 -8.17
N GLY A 25 9.55 -13.33 -7.97
CA GLY A 25 9.49 -13.97 -6.66
C GLY A 25 10.87 -14.29 -6.09
N ALA A 26 11.80 -14.74 -6.93
CA ALA A 26 13.19 -14.98 -6.54
C ALA A 26 13.86 -13.68 -6.07
N VAL A 27 13.61 -12.56 -6.76
CA VAL A 27 14.09 -11.23 -6.36
C VAL A 27 13.60 -10.84 -4.96
N LEU A 28 12.38 -11.23 -4.57
CA LEU A 28 11.85 -10.98 -3.24
C LEU A 28 12.40 -11.95 -2.17
N ILE A 29 12.37 -13.25 -2.46
CA ILE A 29 12.61 -14.28 -1.45
C ILE A 29 14.10 -14.52 -1.18
N VAL A 30 14.97 -14.41 -2.20
CA VAL A 30 16.41 -14.70 -2.03
C VAL A 30 17.06 -13.73 -1.03
N PRO A 31 16.86 -12.40 -1.13
CA PRO A 31 17.38 -11.45 -0.14
C PRO A 31 16.82 -11.69 1.26
N PHE A 32 15.56 -12.11 1.36
CA PHE A 32 14.93 -12.45 2.64
C PHE A 32 15.55 -13.71 3.28
N ILE A 33 15.78 -14.76 2.50
CA ILE A 33 16.46 -15.98 2.98
C ILE A 33 17.90 -15.66 3.40
N ILE A 34 18.62 -14.86 2.60
CA ILE A 34 19.97 -14.40 2.94
C ILE A 34 19.95 -13.61 4.25
N PHE A 35 19.01 -12.67 4.42
CA PHE A 35 18.85 -11.92 5.65
C PHE A 35 18.61 -12.84 6.86
N LEU A 36 17.71 -13.83 6.75
CA LEU A 36 17.45 -14.78 7.83
C LEU A 36 18.69 -15.61 8.17
N ALA A 37 19.42 -16.11 7.17
CA ALA A 37 20.65 -16.87 7.38
C ALA A 37 21.73 -16.02 8.07
N ILE A 38 21.89 -14.78 7.63
CA ILE A 38 22.82 -13.80 8.18
C ILE A 38 22.49 -13.48 9.65
N VAL A 39 21.22 -13.23 9.96
CA VAL A 39 20.77 -12.96 11.34
C VAL A 39 20.96 -14.20 12.22
N PHE A 40 20.64 -15.39 11.72
CA PHE A 40 20.80 -16.64 12.45
C PHE A 40 22.27 -16.94 12.76
N LEU A 41 23.16 -16.83 11.76
CA LEU A 41 24.61 -16.99 11.95
C LEU A 41 25.18 -15.95 12.91
N GLY A 42 24.69 -14.70 12.82
CA GLY A 42 25.04 -13.65 13.77
C GLY A 42 24.64 -14.03 15.20
N ALA A 43 23.41 -14.53 15.40
CA ALA A 43 22.92 -14.95 16.71
C ALA A 43 23.77 -16.09 17.31
N LEU A 44 24.21 -17.05 16.48
CA LEU A 44 25.11 -18.13 16.90
C LEU A 44 26.50 -17.64 17.31
N SER A 45 26.96 -16.50 16.80
CA SER A 45 28.27 -15.95 17.13
C SER A 45 28.38 -15.44 18.57
N ASN A 46 27.25 -15.24 19.28
CA ASN A 46 27.18 -14.58 20.59
C ASN A 46 27.92 -13.22 20.65
N ASN A 47 28.09 -12.55 19.50
CA ASN A 47 28.76 -11.27 19.38
C ASN A 47 27.83 -10.22 18.78
N ALA A 48 27.47 -9.23 19.61
CA ALA A 48 26.55 -8.18 19.23
C ALA A 48 27.01 -7.36 18.01
N ALA A 49 28.32 -7.11 17.86
CA ALA A 49 28.84 -6.36 16.72
C ALA A 49 28.62 -7.11 15.41
N ILE A 50 28.85 -8.44 15.40
CA ILE A 50 28.61 -9.28 14.23
C ILE A 50 27.11 -9.26 13.87
N VAL A 51 26.23 -9.47 14.85
CA VAL A 51 24.76 -9.43 14.64
C VAL A 51 24.32 -8.12 13.99
N ILE A 52 24.82 -6.98 14.49
CA ILE A 52 24.45 -5.66 13.98
C ILE A 52 24.96 -5.47 12.55
N THR A 53 26.25 -5.74 12.28
CA THR A 53 26.83 -5.58 10.94
C THR A 53 26.12 -6.44 9.91
N LEU A 54 25.88 -7.71 10.25
CA LEU A 54 25.14 -8.67 9.43
C LEU A 54 23.69 -8.22 9.21
N GLY A 55 23.00 -7.77 10.25
CA GLY A 55 21.65 -7.22 10.17
C GLY A 55 21.56 -6.03 9.20
N ILE A 56 22.49 -5.08 9.26
CA ILE A 56 22.55 -3.93 8.34
C ILE A 56 22.71 -4.39 6.89
N ILE A 57 23.62 -5.32 6.62
CA ILE A 57 23.85 -5.85 5.27
C ILE A 57 22.55 -6.44 4.70
N GLY A 58 21.86 -7.27 5.48
CA GLY A 58 20.64 -7.89 4.98
C GLY A 58 19.47 -6.91 4.84
N VAL A 59 19.39 -5.85 5.65
CA VAL A 59 18.44 -4.74 5.42
C VAL A 59 18.73 -4.03 4.09
N ILE A 60 20.01 -3.76 3.77
CA ILE A 60 20.40 -3.14 2.49
C ILE A 60 19.98 -4.03 1.31
N LEU A 61 20.22 -5.34 1.39
CA LEU A 61 19.79 -6.29 0.36
C LEU A 61 18.27 -6.28 0.15
N PHE A 62 17.50 -6.22 1.25
CA PHE A 62 16.05 -6.14 1.19
C PHE A 62 15.56 -4.82 0.57
N ILE A 63 16.22 -3.69 0.86
CA ILE A 63 15.91 -2.40 0.24
C ILE A 63 16.16 -2.45 -1.27
N ILE A 64 17.30 -3.01 -1.70
CA ILE A 64 17.63 -3.17 -3.12
C ILE A 64 16.57 -4.05 -3.82
N ALA A 65 16.17 -5.15 -3.20
CA ALA A 65 15.12 -6.03 -3.70
C ALA A 65 13.79 -5.31 -3.87
N ALA A 66 13.38 -4.53 -2.87
CA ALA A 66 12.16 -3.75 -2.92
C ALA A 66 12.20 -2.72 -4.07
N ILE A 67 13.33 -2.05 -4.27
CA ILE A 67 13.53 -1.10 -5.39
C ILE A 67 13.41 -1.83 -6.74
N LEU A 68 14.04 -2.98 -6.91
CA LEU A 68 13.96 -3.78 -8.15
C LEU A 68 12.51 -4.16 -8.48
N VAL A 69 11.75 -4.58 -7.47
CA VAL A 69 10.34 -4.95 -7.62
C VAL A 69 9.49 -3.77 -8.07
N GLN A 70 9.73 -2.57 -7.51
CA GLN A 70 9.07 -1.34 -7.97
C GLN A 70 9.50 -0.96 -9.39
N GLY A 71 10.75 -1.21 -9.76
CA GLY A 71 11.24 -1.04 -11.13
C GLY A 71 10.51 -1.95 -12.12
N TYR A 72 10.29 -3.21 -11.74
CA TYR A 72 9.53 -4.15 -12.56
C TYR A 72 8.04 -3.76 -12.64
N PHE A 73 7.44 -3.29 -11.55
CA PHE A 73 6.09 -2.72 -11.54
C PHE A 73 5.95 -1.59 -12.57
N TYR A 74 6.91 -0.65 -12.59
CA TYR A 74 6.95 0.42 -13.60
C TYR A 74 7.11 -0.13 -15.03
N ARG A 75 7.98 -1.13 -15.22
CA ARG A 75 8.22 -1.75 -16.52
C ARG A 75 6.96 -2.42 -17.09
N VAL A 76 6.17 -3.09 -16.25
CA VAL A 76 4.88 -3.69 -16.64
C VAL A 76 3.85 -2.62 -17.00
N ILE A 77 3.81 -1.49 -16.29
CA ILE A 77 2.97 -0.37 -16.69
C ILE A 77 3.42 0.15 -18.06
N LYS A 78 4.71 0.41 -18.26
CA LYS A 78 5.27 0.91 -19.53
C LYS A 78 4.99 -0.04 -20.70
N SER A 79 5.14 -1.35 -20.52
CA SER A 79 4.80 -2.34 -21.55
C SER A 79 3.31 -2.35 -21.88
N THR A 80 2.46 -2.21 -20.87
CA THR A 80 1.01 -2.12 -21.05
C THR A 80 0.60 -0.88 -21.83
N LEU A 81 1.18 0.28 -21.49
CA LEU A 81 0.95 1.52 -22.22
C LEU A 81 1.44 1.45 -23.68
N ALA A 82 2.48 0.66 -23.94
CA ALA A 82 2.97 0.37 -25.28
C ALA A 82 2.13 -0.68 -26.05
N GLY A 83 1.07 -1.23 -25.44
CA GLY A 83 0.21 -2.25 -26.06
C GLY A 83 0.85 -3.63 -26.17
N LEU A 84 1.88 -3.93 -25.38
CA LEU A 84 2.53 -5.24 -25.36
C LEU A 84 1.77 -6.20 -24.42
N ASP A 85 1.46 -7.39 -24.92
CA ASP A 85 0.71 -8.42 -24.18
C ASP A 85 1.60 -9.48 -23.51
N ASP A 86 2.92 -9.39 -23.71
CA ASP A 86 3.90 -10.22 -23.02
C ASP A 86 4.46 -9.52 -21.78
N LEU A 87 4.83 -10.34 -20.78
CA LEU A 87 5.55 -9.88 -19.59
C LEU A 87 6.93 -9.33 -19.98
N PRO A 88 7.40 -8.21 -19.40
CA PRO A 88 8.74 -7.71 -19.67
C PRO A 88 9.83 -8.70 -19.23
N ASP A 89 10.96 -8.71 -19.92
CA ASP A 89 12.11 -9.51 -19.53
C ASP A 89 12.83 -8.95 -18.29
N PHE A 90 13.64 -9.78 -17.64
CA PHE A 90 14.52 -9.42 -16.52
C PHE A 90 15.94 -9.11 -17.01
N ASP A 91 16.00 -8.26 -18.03
CA ASP A 91 17.21 -7.66 -18.57
C ASP A 91 17.43 -6.26 -17.97
N GLU A 92 18.63 -5.71 -18.18
CA GLU A 92 18.93 -4.31 -17.84
C GLU A 92 18.58 -3.94 -16.37
N TRP A 93 19.03 -4.78 -15.43
CA TRP A 93 18.78 -4.62 -13.99
C TRP A 93 19.14 -3.21 -13.46
N GLY A 94 20.14 -2.55 -14.05
CA GLY A 94 20.50 -1.17 -13.72
C GLY A 94 19.40 -0.17 -14.06
N GLU A 95 18.77 -0.29 -15.24
CA GLU A 95 17.63 0.56 -15.60
C GLU A 95 16.41 0.24 -14.72
N MET A 96 16.21 -1.03 -14.38
CA MET A 96 15.16 -1.44 -13.46
C MET A 96 15.36 -0.84 -12.06
N LEU A 97 16.59 -0.81 -11.54
CA LEU A 97 16.93 -0.12 -10.29
C LEU A 97 16.62 1.38 -10.35
N VAL A 98 17.04 2.06 -11.42
CA VAL A 98 16.80 3.50 -11.60
C VAL A 98 15.31 3.80 -11.69
N SER A 99 14.56 2.99 -12.44
CA SER A 99 13.10 3.11 -12.55
C SER A 99 12.44 2.86 -11.20
N GLY A 100 12.90 1.86 -10.45
CA GLY A 100 12.44 1.57 -9.09
C GLY A 100 12.70 2.72 -8.12
N LEU A 101 13.87 3.37 -8.21
CA LEU A 101 14.18 4.57 -7.42
C LEU A 101 13.25 5.73 -7.77
N LYS A 102 12.93 5.95 -9.05
CA LYS A 102 11.94 6.97 -9.45
C LYS A 102 10.57 6.67 -8.84
N VAL A 103 10.09 5.42 -8.93
CA VAL A 103 8.82 5.01 -8.29
C VAL A 103 8.87 5.19 -6.79
N LEU A 104 9.99 4.85 -6.13
CA LEU A 104 10.16 5.04 -4.69
C LEU A 104 10.07 6.53 -4.30
N VAL A 105 10.71 7.43 -5.06
CA VAL A 105 10.60 8.87 -4.85
C VAL A 105 9.14 9.34 -4.99
N VAL A 106 8.44 8.89 -6.04
CA VAL A 106 7.01 9.18 -6.23
C VAL A 106 6.20 8.67 -5.05
N GLN A 107 6.44 7.44 -4.60
CA GLN A 107 5.75 6.82 -3.47
C GLN A 107 5.96 7.61 -2.17
N VAL A 108 7.19 8.02 -1.88
CA VAL A 108 7.52 8.84 -0.70
C VAL A 108 6.79 10.18 -0.74
N VAL A 109 6.82 10.87 -1.88
CA VAL A 109 6.14 12.17 -2.04
C VAL A 109 4.63 12.01 -1.87
N TYR A 110 4.01 11.00 -2.48
CA TYR A 110 2.59 10.71 -2.31
C TYR A 110 2.25 10.37 -0.86
N ASN A 111 3.05 9.53 -0.19
CA ASN A 111 2.84 9.19 1.22
C ASN A 111 2.87 10.44 2.12
N ILE A 112 3.78 11.38 1.85
CA ILE A 112 3.84 12.66 2.59
C ILE A 112 2.59 13.50 2.32
N ILE A 113 2.20 13.68 1.06
CA ILE A 113 1.04 14.52 0.67
C ILE A 113 -0.25 13.96 1.29
N PHE A 114 -0.56 12.68 1.07
CA PHE A 114 -1.78 12.07 1.59
C PHE A 114 -1.73 11.89 3.11
N GLY A 115 -0.54 11.68 3.68
CA GLY A 115 -0.34 11.67 5.13
C GLY A 115 -0.71 13.02 5.75
N ILE A 116 -0.25 14.14 5.19
CA ILE A 116 -0.61 15.48 5.67
C ILE A 116 -2.13 15.73 5.52
N ILE A 117 -2.71 15.36 4.38
CA ILE A 117 -4.16 15.50 4.12
C ILE A 117 -4.99 14.71 5.14
N ALA A 118 -4.53 13.54 5.59
CA ALA A 118 -5.19 12.77 6.64
C ALA A 118 -4.96 13.36 8.03
N ILE A 119 -3.72 13.74 8.37
CA ILE A 119 -3.33 14.14 9.71
C ILE A 119 -4.05 15.42 10.15
N ILE A 120 -4.21 16.42 9.27
CA ILE A 120 -4.82 17.72 9.63
C ILE A 120 -6.25 17.55 10.21
N PRO A 121 -7.23 16.96 9.49
CA PRO A 121 -8.59 16.81 10.00
C PRO A 121 -8.66 15.85 11.19
N ILE A 122 -7.84 14.80 11.21
CA ILE A 122 -7.76 13.87 12.34
C ILE A 122 -7.28 14.60 13.60
N PHE A 123 -6.22 15.40 13.48
CA PHE A 123 -5.70 16.22 14.57
C PHE A 123 -6.75 17.20 15.10
N ILE A 124 -7.51 17.85 14.22
CA ILE A 124 -8.62 18.73 14.60
C ILE A 124 -9.70 17.97 15.38
N ILE A 125 -10.08 16.77 14.94
CA ILE A 125 -11.03 15.91 15.66
C ILE A 125 -10.49 15.61 17.06
N PHE A 126 -9.25 15.12 17.17
CA PHE A 126 -8.66 14.79 18.47
C PHE A 126 -8.52 16.01 19.38
N LEU A 127 -8.22 17.20 18.83
CA LEU A 127 -8.20 18.45 19.60
C LEU A 127 -9.59 18.78 20.16
N ILE A 128 -10.62 18.77 19.32
CA ILE A 128 -11.99 19.10 19.72
C ILE A 128 -12.50 18.11 20.77
N PHE A 129 -12.41 16.81 20.49
CA PHE A 129 -12.89 15.78 21.41
C PHE A 129 -12.01 15.64 22.66
N GLY A 130 -10.72 15.97 22.58
CA GLY A 130 -9.82 16.03 23.74
C GLY A 130 -10.17 17.19 24.67
N VAL A 131 -10.46 18.38 24.14
CA VAL A 131 -10.89 19.55 24.94
C VAL A 131 -12.26 19.29 25.57
N ILE A 132 -13.24 18.81 24.79
CA ILE A 132 -14.58 18.47 25.29
C ILE A 132 -14.48 17.35 26.33
N GLY A 133 -13.67 16.32 26.04
CA GLY A 133 -13.43 15.18 26.93
C GLY A 133 -12.80 15.60 28.25
N GLY A 134 -11.79 16.48 28.22
CA GLY A 134 -11.17 17.03 29.41
C GLY A 134 -12.14 17.86 30.26
N LEU A 135 -12.94 18.72 29.63
CA LEU A 135 -13.89 19.58 30.34
C LEU A 135 -15.02 18.76 31.01
N LEU A 136 -15.57 17.78 30.29
CA LEU A 136 -16.58 16.85 30.83
C LEU A 136 -15.97 15.87 31.84
N GLY A 137 -14.68 15.52 31.71
CA GLY A 137 -13.91 14.71 32.66
C GLY A 137 -13.72 15.40 34.02
N VAL A 138 -13.42 16.71 34.02
CA VAL A 138 -13.35 17.51 35.25
C VAL A 138 -14.73 17.59 35.92
N PHE A 139 -15.79 17.78 35.12
CA PHE A 139 -17.15 17.83 35.63
C PHE A 139 -17.62 16.50 36.23
N THR A 140 -17.39 15.38 35.53
CA THR A 140 -17.69 14.02 36.01
C THR A 140 -16.89 13.67 37.27
N GLY A 141 -15.58 13.97 37.30
CA GLY A 141 -14.73 13.73 38.47
C GLY A 141 -15.14 14.53 39.70
N ALA A 142 -15.56 15.79 39.53
CA ALA A 142 -16.09 16.62 40.61
C ALA A 142 -17.41 16.05 41.19
N LEU A 143 -18.30 15.51 40.34
CA LEU A 143 -19.52 14.84 40.80
C LEU A 143 -19.26 13.46 41.42
N ALA A 144 -18.31 12.67 40.90
CA ALA A 144 -17.98 11.34 41.41
C ALA A 144 -17.29 11.36 42.79
N SER A 145 -16.69 12.49 43.16
CA SER A 145 -16.12 12.73 44.49
C SER A 145 -17.21 12.88 45.58
N SER A 146 -18.46 13.14 45.18
CA SER A 146 -19.62 12.92 46.04
C SER A 146 -20.05 11.46 45.88
N ALA A 147 -20.10 10.67 46.95
CA ALA A 147 -20.40 9.22 46.91
C ALA A 147 -21.84 8.86 46.47
N THR A 148 -22.50 9.75 45.73
CA THR A 148 -23.86 9.65 45.20
C THR A 148 -23.81 9.63 43.68
N LEU A 149 -24.21 8.50 43.08
CA LEU A 149 -24.44 8.38 41.64
C LEU A 149 -25.64 9.26 41.25
N THR A 150 -25.37 10.49 40.83
CA THR A 150 -26.42 11.38 40.32
C THR A 150 -26.72 11.08 38.85
N PRO A 151 -27.96 11.29 38.38
CA PRO A 151 -28.30 11.19 36.96
C PRO A 151 -27.39 12.04 36.05
N GLY A 152 -26.89 13.17 36.54
CA GLY A 152 -25.94 14.04 35.83
C GLY A 152 -24.57 13.40 35.61
N ALA A 153 -24.04 12.64 36.59
CA ALA A 153 -22.78 11.92 36.47
C ALA A 153 -22.86 10.76 35.46
N ILE A 154 -24.02 10.08 35.42
CA ILE A 154 -24.29 9.00 34.45
C ILE A 154 -24.40 9.56 33.03
N LEU A 155 -25.13 10.66 32.85
CA LEU A 155 -25.29 11.31 31.54
C LEU A 155 -23.96 11.82 30.99
N SER A 156 -23.16 12.50 31.80
CA SER A 156 -21.86 13.05 31.39
C SER A 156 -20.82 11.97 31.08
N SER A 157 -20.81 10.86 31.84
CA SER A 157 -20.00 9.68 31.51
C SER A 157 -20.44 9.05 30.18
N GLY A 158 -21.75 8.95 29.93
CA GLY A 158 -22.28 8.49 28.65
C GLY A 158 -21.82 9.36 27.47
N LEU A 159 -21.98 10.68 27.58
CA LEU A 159 -21.57 11.62 26.53
C LEU A 159 -20.07 11.53 26.19
N LEU A 160 -19.21 11.26 27.18
CA LEU A 160 -17.79 11.02 26.98
C LEU A 160 -17.53 9.76 26.13
N PHE A 161 -18.17 8.64 26.48
CA PHE A 161 -18.03 7.39 25.71
C PHE A 161 -18.53 7.57 24.28
N TRP A 162 -19.74 8.11 24.09
CA TRP A 162 -20.31 8.36 22.76
C TRP A 162 -19.47 9.33 21.94
N GLY A 163 -18.94 10.38 22.57
CA GLY A 163 -18.03 11.33 21.93
C GLY A 163 -16.76 10.67 21.43
N MET A 164 -16.15 9.79 22.23
CA MET A 164 -14.96 9.04 21.82
C MET A 164 -15.26 8.08 20.65
N TYR A 165 -16.37 7.34 20.69
CA TYR A 165 -16.77 6.47 19.58
C TYR A 165 -17.01 7.26 18.29
N LEU A 166 -17.65 8.42 18.38
CA LEU A 166 -17.86 9.30 17.24
C LEU A 166 -16.53 9.82 16.68
N ALA A 167 -15.60 10.26 17.52
CA ALA A 167 -14.27 10.71 17.10
C ALA A 167 -13.48 9.60 16.36
N ILE A 168 -13.51 8.38 16.90
CA ILE A 168 -12.89 7.21 16.29
C ILE A 168 -13.56 6.88 14.95
N PHE A 169 -14.89 6.87 14.89
CA PHE A 169 -15.64 6.63 13.66
C PHE A 169 -15.30 7.65 12.57
N LEU A 170 -15.28 8.94 12.91
CA LEU A 170 -14.91 10.01 11.97
C LEU A 170 -13.46 9.87 11.49
N THR A 171 -12.55 9.48 12.37
CA THR A 171 -11.15 9.21 12.03
C THR A 171 -11.05 8.09 10.99
N TYR A 172 -11.74 6.95 11.21
CA TYR A 172 -11.77 5.86 10.23
C TYR A 172 -12.43 6.27 8.91
N LEU A 173 -13.48 7.09 8.95
CA LEU A 173 -14.13 7.60 7.75
C LEU A 173 -13.18 8.47 6.91
N ILE A 174 -12.41 9.36 7.56
CA ILE A 174 -11.39 10.18 6.88
C ILE A 174 -10.31 9.29 6.28
N MET A 175 -9.80 8.33 7.06
CA MET A 175 -8.76 7.41 6.58
C MET A 175 -9.25 6.58 5.38
N LEU A 176 -10.50 6.15 5.38
CA LEU A 176 -11.10 5.44 4.25
C LEU A 176 -11.13 6.32 3.00
N VAL A 177 -11.57 7.58 3.11
CA VAL A 177 -11.62 8.51 1.97
C VAL A 177 -10.20 8.78 1.44
N VAL A 178 -9.25 9.07 2.33
CA VAL A 178 -7.86 9.32 1.94
C VAL A 178 -7.22 8.09 1.31
N MET A 179 -7.49 6.89 1.83
CA MET A 179 -7.00 5.63 1.26
C MET A 179 -7.52 5.42 -0.16
N VAL A 180 -8.80 5.65 -0.41
CA VAL A 180 -9.38 5.54 -1.76
C VAL A 180 -8.75 6.55 -2.72
N LEU A 181 -8.56 7.81 -2.28
CA LEU A 181 -7.89 8.82 -3.10
C LEU A 181 -6.44 8.43 -3.42
N TYR A 182 -5.68 7.97 -2.42
CA TYR A 182 -4.32 7.49 -2.61
C TYR A 182 -4.27 6.30 -3.59
N ALA A 183 -5.17 5.33 -3.41
CA ALA A 183 -5.26 4.12 -4.23
C ALA A 183 -5.56 4.40 -5.71
N ILE A 184 -6.18 5.54 -6.02
CA ILE A 184 -6.40 5.99 -7.41
C ILE A 184 -5.21 6.81 -7.89
N MET A 185 -4.80 7.81 -7.10
CA MET A 185 -3.87 8.83 -7.57
C MET A 185 -2.42 8.35 -7.66
N PHE A 186 -1.97 7.47 -6.76
CA PHE A 186 -0.60 6.92 -6.80
C PHE A 186 -0.33 6.09 -8.07
N PRO A 187 -1.11 5.03 -8.38
CA PRO A 187 -0.86 4.22 -9.57
C PRO A 187 -1.05 5.00 -10.88
N LEU A 188 -2.04 5.90 -10.94
CA LEU A 188 -2.21 6.78 -12.11
C LEU A 188 -1.07 7.79 -12.26
N GLY A 189 -0.48 8.27 -11.16
CA GLY A 189 0.73 9.09 -11.20
C GLY A 189 1.92 8.31 -11.77
N VAL A 190 2.14 7.08 -11.32
CA VAL A 190 3.18 6.21 -11.89
C VAL A 190 2.92 5.91 -13.37
N ALA A 191 1.66 5.71 -13.77
CA ALA A 191 1.29 5.55 -15.17
C ALA A 191 1.52 6.81 -16.01
N ASN A 192 1.20 8.00 -15.49
CA ASN A 192 1.47 9.27 -16.17
C ASN A 192 2.98 9.48 -16.37
N MET A 193 3.79 9.14 -15.35
CA MET A 193 5.24 9.12 -15.45
C MET A 193 5.74 8.15 -16.51
N ALA A 194 5.15 6.95 -16.59
CA ALA A 194 5.50 5.96 -17.61
C ALA A 194 5.12 6.42 -19.03
N TYR A 195 3.98 7.09 -19.17
CA TYR A 195 3.47 7.58 -20.44
C TYR A 195 4.32 8.73 -21.00
N HIS A 196 4.75 9.67 -20.14
CA HIS A 196 5.54 10.83 -20.53
C HIS A 196 7.06 10.65 -20.38
N ASP A 197 7.51 9.51 -19.86
CA ASP A 197 8.90 9.14 -19.56
C ASP A 197 9.65 10.20 -18.71
N LYS A 198 8.91 10.94 -17.88
CA LYS A 198 9.42 12.02 -17.02
C LYS A 198 8.92 11.85 -15.59
N MET A 199 9.83 11.85 -14.62
CA MET A 199 9.48 11.67 -13.21
C MET A 199 8.53 12.76 -12.69
N SER A 200 8.70 14.01 -13.15
CA SER A 200 7.82 15.12 -12.76
C SER A 200 6.36 14.91 -13.16
N ALA A 201 6.11 14.17 -14.24
CA ALA A 201 4.77 13.89 -14.72
C ALA A 201 3.95 13.06 -13.71
N ALA A 202 4.62 12.31 -12.81
CA ALA A 202 3.93 11.66 -11.70
C ALA A 202 3.16 12.62 -10.79
N PHE A 203 3.55 13.90 -10.76
CA PHE A 203 2.99 14.92 -9.88
C PHE A 203 2.10 15.92 -10.61
N GLU A 204 1.85 15.72 -11.91
CA GLU A 204 0.99 16.60 -12.71
C GLU A 204 -0.48 16.32 -12.41
N LEU A 205 -0.91 16.76 -11.21
CA LEU A 205 -2.24 16.47 -10.65
C LEU A 205 -3.39 16.97 -11.54
N SER A 206 -3.16 18.01 -12.35
CA SER A 206 -4.13 18.49 -13.33
C SER A 206 -4.45 17.41 -14.37
N GLN A 207 -3.43 16.81 -14.98
CA GLN A 207 -3.57 15.73 -15.96
C GLN A 207 -4.17 14.48 -15.32
N ILE A 208 -3.68 14.08 -14.14
CA ILE A 208 -4.21 12.92 -13.43
C ILE A 208 -5.70 13.11 -13.10
N ARG A 209 -6.09 14.31 -12.65
CA ARG A 209 -7.49 14.63 -12.36
C ARG A 209 -8.34 14.63 -13.62
N GLU A 210 -7.84 15.16 -14.73
CA GLU A 210 -8.53 15.12 -16.02
C GLU A 210 -8.74 13.68 -16.47
N LYS A 211 -7.69 12.86 -16.38
CA LYS A 211 -7.76 11.43 -16.70
C LYS A 211 -8.78 10.67 -15.84
N ILE A 212 -8.85 10.97 -14.54
CA ILE A 212 -9.88 10.39 -13.65
C ILE A 212 -11.29 10.83 -14.05
N LYS A 213 -11.46 12.06 -14.55
CA LYS A 213 -12.76 12.53 -15.06
C LYS A 213 -13.16 11.77 -16.32
N ASP A 214 -12.23 11.55 -17.23
CA ASP A 214 -12.46 10.79 -18.47
C ASP A 214 -12.90 9.35 -18.15
N ILE A 215 -12.10 8.66 -17.32
CA ILE A 215 -12.44 7.33 -16.79
C ILE A 215 -13.79 7.33 -16.05
N ARG A 216 -14.15 8.46 -15.44
CA ARG A 216 -15.25 8.70 -14.50
C ARG A 216 -14.93 8.17 -13.09
N TRP A 217 -15.08 9.03 -12.08
CA TRP A 217 -14.82 8.72 -10.66
C TRP A 217 -15.45 7.42 -10.16
N GLY A 218 -16.73 7.17 -10.48
CA GLY A 218 -17.41 5.94 -10.02
C GLY A 218 -16.76 4.67 -10.54
N LYS A 219 -16.25 4.70 -11.78
CA LYS A 219 -15.54 3.57 -12.38
C LYS A 219 -14.13 3.40 -11.80
N ALA A 220 -13.41 4.49 -11.55
CA ALA A 220 -12.13 4.44 -10.85
C ALA A 220 -12.29 3.81 -9.45
N VAL A 221 -13.37 4.14 -8.73
CA VAL A 221 -13.69 3.51 -7.43
C VAL A 221 -14.03 2.03 -7.58
N ILE A 222 -14.82 1.63 -8.59
CA ILE A 222 -15.10 0.20 -8.84
C ILE A 222 -13.81 -0.56 -9.14
N TRP A 223 -12.88 0.03 -9.90
CA TRP A 223 -11.56 -0.54 -10.14
C TRP A 223 -10.78 -0.73 -8.83
N VAL A 224 -10.74 0.28 -7.96
CA VAL A 224 -10.12 0.15 -6.63
C VAL A 224 -10.75 -1.00 -5.85
N ILE A 225 -12.08 -1.08 -5.79
CA ILE A 225 -12.79 -2.15 -5.09
C ILE A 225 -12.39 -3.52 -5.66
N ALA A 226 -12.31 -3.68 -6.97
CA ALA A 226 -11.91 -4.92 -7.62
C ALA A 226 -10.45 -5.32 -7.28
N ILE A 227 -9.52 -4.35 -7.29
CA ILE A 227 -8.12 -4.58 -6.90
C ILE A 227 -8.03 -5.00 -5.43
N TYR A 228 -8.66 -4.25 -4.52
CA TYR A 228 -8.64 -4.58 -3.09
C TYR A 228 -9.32 -5.93 -2.80
N PHE A 229 -10.39 -6.26 -3.51
CA PHE A 229 -11.01 -7.59 -3.40
C PHE A 229 -10.04 -8.70 -3.82
N ALA A 230 -9.34 -8.55 -4.95
CA ALA A 230 -8.34 -9.52 -5.37
C ALA A 230 -7.18 -9.64 -4.37
N ILE A 231 -6.72 -8.52 -3.79
CA ILE A 231 -5.71 -8.51 -2.73
C ILE A 231 -6.22 -9.23 -1.48
N ILE A 232 -7.46 -8.99 -1.05
CA ILE A 232 -8.06 -9.67 0.11
C ILE A 232 -8.11 -11.18 -0.14
N VAL A 233 -8.54 -11.63 -1.33
CA VAL A 233 -8.55 -13.05 -1.69
C VAL A 233 -7.13 -13.63 -1.64
N ALA A 234 -6.15 -12.95 -2.21
CA ALA A 234 -4.75 -13.37 -2.18
C ALA A 234 -4.20 -13.45 -0.75
N VAL A 235 -4.56 -12.51 0.12
CA VAL A 235 -4.19 -12.50 1.55
C VAL A 235 -4.83 -13.67 2.29
N LEU A 236 -6.12 -13.96 2.06
CA LEU A 236 -6.80 -15.11 2.65
C LEU A 236 -6.16 -16.43 2.23
N ILE A 237 -5.85 -16.59 0.94
CA ILE A 237 -5.11 -17.76 0.44
C ILE A 237 -3.74 -17.84 1.10
N SER A 238 -3.04 -16.71 1.25
CA SER A 238 -1.73 -16.66 1.90
C SER A 238 -1.78 -17.06 3.37
N TYR A 239 -2.82 -16.67 4.12
CA TYR A 239 -3.02 -17.12 5.49
C TYR A 239 -3.23 -18.63 5.59
N ILE A 240 -4.09 -19.20 4.72
CA ILE A 240 -4.33 -20.66 4.69
C ILE A 240 -3.04 -21.40 4.34
N LEU A 241 -2.33 -20.94 3.31
CA LEU A 241 -1.06 -21.53 2.92
C LEU A 241 0.00 -21.38 4.02
N GLY A 242 0.04 -20.27 4.75
CA GLY A 242 0.99 -20.03 5.83
C GLY A 242 0.83 -20.96 7.03
N LEU A 243 -0.36 -21.55 7.24
CA LEU A 243 -0.55 -22.63 8.23
C LEU A 243 0.22 -23.90 7.84
N LEU A 244 0.46 -24.09 6.54
CA LEU A 244 1.33 -25.12 6.02
C LEU A 244 2.71 -24.48 5.88
N LEU A 245 3.78 -25.05 6.44
CA LEU A 245 5.13 -24.42 6.35
C LEU A 245 5.56 -24.10 4.91
N VAL A 246 4.96 -24.77 3.92
CA VAL A 246 5.10 -24.52 2.48
C VAL A 246 4.67 -23.10 2.06
N GLY A 247 3.70 -22.49 2.74
CA GLY A 247 3.24 -21.12 2.46
C GLY A 247 4.31 -20.06 2.65
N LEU A 248 5.32 -20.31 3.50
CA LEU A 248 6.45 -19.41 3.70
C LEU A 248 7.25 -19.17 2.41
N ILE A 249 7.27 -20.15 1.51
CA ILE A 249 7.98 -20.08 0.23
C ILE A 249 7.02 -19.69 -0.90
N ILE A 250 5.86 -20.35 -1.00
CA ILE A 250 4.93 -20.15 -2.11
C ILE A 250 4.38 -18.71 -2.16
N VAL A 251 4.05 -18.11 -1.01
CA VAL A 251 3.47 -16.77 -0.96
C VAL A 251 4.41 -15.72 -1.56
N PRO A 252 5.65 -15.54 -1.08
CA PRO A 252 6.58 -14.57 -1.65
C PRO A 252 7.10 -14.95 -3.05
N LEU A 253 7.16 -16.25 -3.39
CA LEU A 253 7.67 -16.70 -4.68
C LEU A 253 6.65 -16.56 -5.82
N ILE A 254 5.36 -16.71 -5.53
CA ILE A 254 4.31 -16.80 -6.55
C ILE A 254 3.20 -15.78 -6.32
N ILE A 255 2.57 -15.78 -5.15
CA ILE A 255 1.35 -14.99 -4.91
C ILE A 255 1.67 -13.49 -4.95
N ILE A 256 2.72 -13.04 -4.23
CA ILE A 256 3.09 -11.63 -4.21
C ILE A 256 3.48 -11.13 -5.63
N PRO A 257 4.40 -11.79 -6.36
CA PRO A 257 4.71 -11.44 -7.74
C PRO A 257 3.51 -11.35 -8.67
N LEU A 258 2.60 -12.34 -8.60
CA LEU A 258 1.40 -12.37 -9.41
C LEU A 258 0.53 -11.15 -9.13
N MET A 259 0.34 -10.80 -7.86
CA MET A 259 -0.45 -9.62 -7.46
C MET A 259 0.20 -8.31 -7.90
N ILE A 260 1.53 -8.21 -7.86
CA ILE A 260 2.26 -7.03 -8.32
C ILE A 260 2.08 -6.82 -9.84
N ILE A 261 2.24 -7.89 -10.63
CA ILE A 261 2.07 -7.86 -12.07
C ILE A 261 0.61 -7.54 -12.44
N PHE A 262 -0.34 -8.21 -11.79
CA PHE A 262 -1.77 -7.96 -11.96
C PHE A 262 -2.10 -6.49 -11.69
N TYR A 263 -1.59 -5.93 -10.58
CA TYR A 263 -1.85 -4.55 -10.21
C TYR A 263 -1.23 -3.56 -11.21
N ALA A 264 0.00 -3.82 -11.67
CA ALA A 264 0.67 -3.01 -12.67
C ALA A 264 -0.07 -3.01 -14.02
N ARG A 265 -0.43 -4.19 -14.52
CA ARG A 265 -1.18 -4.34 -15.77
C ARG A 265 -2.53 -3.65 -15.70
N SER A 266 -3.26 -3.86 -14.60
CA SER A 266 -4.57 -3.25 -14.40
C SER A 266 -4.50 -1.72 -14.31
N THR A 267 -3.43 -1.20 -13.71
CA THR A 267 -3.14 0.24 -13.68
C THR A 267 -2.91 0.79 -15.09
N GLY A 268 -2.08 0.12 -15.91
CA GLY A 268 -1.83 0.53 -17.29
C GLY A 268 -3.10 0.52 -18.14
N LEU A 269 -3.92 -0.53 -18.02
CA LEU A 269 -5.21 -0.62 -18.72
C LEU A 269 -6.19 0.46 -18.25
N LEU A 270 -6.26 0.74 -16.95
CA LEU A 270 -7.07 1.83 -16.42
C LEU A 270 -6.67 3.17 -17.05
N TYR A 271 -5.36 3.42 -17.14
CA TYR A 271 -4.80 4.64 -17.73
C TYR A 271 -5.02 4.74 -19.25
N LEU A 272 -5.05 3.63 -19.99
CA LEU A 272 -5.35 3.70 -21.43
C LEU A 272 -6.82 4.01 -21.73
N ASN A 273 -7.73 3.78 -20.79
CA ASN A 273 -9.13 4.04 -21.01
C ASN A 273 -9.43 5.54 -21.06
N GLU A 274 -10.25 5.93 -22.03
CA GLU A 274 -10.95 7.21 -22.12
C GLU A 274 -12.42 7.05 -21.75
#